data_AF-A0AAU4I5L0-F1
#
_entry.id   AF-A0AAU4I5L0-F1
#
_cell.length_a   1.000
_cell.length_b   1.000
_cell.length_c   1.000
_cell.angle_alpha   90.00
_cell.angle_beta   90.00
_cell.angle_gamma   90.00
#
_symmetry.space_group_name_H-M   'P 1'
#
loop_
_entity.id
_entity.type
_entity.pdbx_description
1 polymer ?
#
loop_
_entity_poly.entity_id
_entity_poly.type
_entity_poly.pdbx_seq_one_letter_code
_entity_poly.pdbx_strand_id
1 'polypeptide(L)'
;MPLALLLTTAAATAVGAAALHAAHGLRKQVSALRRELADGRAQAATVPAQSRNDATPASEIRAAVAEALAEERERELAEARAFWATQEARDAADAPSLLGGLAGIGEDAPFFMPRQADFAGLEAMDLDATEALEELTELAELTELADITELPEIAEFAEDSPELAAARRRHPSHPDFVPVQTPVVTDHERTVNRLEELADSRTELSDVRPGPLGTLDVYVFADGTTLCMTPGHRETAERLATSLRDGEHPVLLGGSGVSGAYALTFSCGRENVYILADRVIASF
;
A
#
# COMPACT_ATOMS: atom_id res chain seq x y z
N MET A 1 -19.79 48.33 -65.26
CA MET A 1 -18.80 47.23 -65.31
C MET A 1 -17.40 47.64 -64.80
N PRO A 2 -16.78 48.78 -65.16
CA PRO A 2 -15.43 49.11 -64.66
C PRO A 2 -15.36 49.48 -63.17
N LEU A 3 -16.41 50.12 -62.62
CA LEU A 3 -16.45 50.53 -61.21
C LEU A 3 -16.48 49.34 -60.23
N ALA A 4 -17.16 48.25 -60.58
CA ALA A 4 -17.22 47.06 -59.74
C ALA A 4 -15.84 46.39 -59.58
N LEU A 5 -15.08 46.29 -60.69
CA LEU A 5 -13.71 45.79 -60.66
C LEU A 5 -12.80 46.66 -59.80
N LEU A 6 -12.86 47.98 -59.97
CA LEU A 6 -12.07 48.94 -59.16
C LEU A 6 -12.39 48.82 -57.66
N LEU A 7 -13.67 48.67 -57.29
CA LEU A 7 -14.08 48.46 -55.90
C LEU A 7 -13.54 47.14 -55.33
N THR A 8 -13.59 46.05 -56.09
CA THR A 8 -13.06 44.75 -55.63
C THR A 8 -11.54 44.77 -55.46
N THR A 9 -10.80 45.43 -56.35
CA THR A 9 -9.35 45.57 -56.21
C THR A 9 -8.99 46.46 -55.01
N ALA A 10 -9.73 47.55 -54.80
CA ALA A 10 -9.53 48.41 -53.64
C ALA A 10 -9.81 47.66 -52.33
N ALA A 11 -10.92 46.92 -52.26
CA ALA A 11 -11.24 46.10 -51.08
C ALA A 11 -10.19 45.02 -50.82
N ALA A 12 -9.74 44.30 -51.85
CA ALA A 12 -8.71 43.28 -51.71
C ALA A 12 -7.38 43.86 -51.19
N THR A 13 -6.96 45.03 -51.69
CA THR A 13 -5.74 45.69 -51.20
C THR A 13 -5.87 46.18 -49.75
N ALA A 14 -7.03 46.69 -49.35
CA ALA A 14 -7.29 47.12 -47.98
C ALA A 14 -7.27 45.93 -47.00
N VAL A 15 -7.89 44.81 -47.36
CA VAL A 15 -7.85 43.58 -46.56
C VAL A 15 -6.44 43.02 -46.47
N GLY A 16 -5.69 43.01 -47.58
CA GLY A 16 -4.28 42.59 -47.60
C GLY A 16 -3.40 43.45 -46.68
N ALA A 17 -3.57 44.78 -46.72
CA ALA A 17 -2.84 45.69 -45.85
C ALA A 17 -3.20 45.49 -44.36
N ALA A 18 -4.48 45.29 -44.04
CA ALA A 18 -4.94 45.01 -42.68
C ALA A 18 -4.37 43.68 -42.15
N ALA A 19 -4.37 42.62 -42.96
CA ALA A 19 -3.80 41.33 -42.62
C ALA A 19 -2.28 41.43 -42.38
N LEU A 20 -1.56 42.17 -43.22
CA LEU A 20 -0.13 42.39 -43.05
C LEU A 20 0.17 43.17 -41.76
N HIS A 21 -0.64 44.18 -41.44
CA HIS A 21 -0.49 44.96 -40.22
C HIS A 21 -0.74 44.11 -38.97
N ALA A 22 -1.78 43.26 -38.99
CA ALA A 22 -2.05 42.31 -37.91
C ALA A 22 -0.92 41.30 -37.73
N ALA A 23 -0.41 40.72 -38.82
CA ALA A 23 0.74 39.80 -38.77
C ALA A 23 2.00 40.47 -38.23
N HIS A 24 2.25 41.73 -38.60
CA HIS A 24 3.38 42.50 -38.07
C HIS A 24 3.22 42.82 -36.57
N GLY A 25 2.01 43.17 -36.14
CA GLY A 25 1.66 43.35 -34.73
C GLY A 25 1.89 42.08 -33.91
N LEU A 26 1.42 40.94 -34.41
CA LEU A 26 1.62 39.64 -33.75
C LEU A 26 3.09 39.26 -33.66
N ARG A 27 3.87 39.47 -34.74
CA ARG A 27 5.32 39.22 -34.74
C ARG A 27 6.04 40.08 -33.69
N LYS A 28 5.63 41.34 -33.52
CA LYS A 28 6.16 42.23 -32.50
C LYS A 28 5.83 41.73 -31.09
N GLN A 29 4.58 41.33 -30.84
CA GLN A 29 4.15 40.76 -29.56
C GLN A 29 4.91 39.48 -29.20
N VAL A 30 5.05 38.53 -30.14
CA VAL A 30 5.83 37.30 -29.93
C VAL A 30 7.29 37.61 -29.63
N SER A 31 7.89 38.60 -30.32
CA SER A 31 9.27 39.00 -30.04
C SER A 31 9.44 39.65 -28.67
N ALA A 32 8.42 40.38 -28.18
CA ALA A 32 8.42 40.97 -26.84
C ALA A 32 8.30 39.87 -25.77
N LEU A 33 7.33 38.96 -25.91
CA LEU A 33 7.14 37.81 -25.01
C LEU A 33 8.37 36.91 -24.93
N ARG A 34 9.05 36.66 -26.07
CA ARG A 34 10.31 35.89 -26.07
C ARG A 34 11.42 36.58 -25.28
N ARG A 35 11.47 37.91 -25.32
CA ARG A 35 12.44 38.70 -24.56
C ARG A 35 12.11 38.66 -23.07
N GLU A 36 10.86 38.89 -22.70
CA GLU A 36 10.39 38.79 -21.31
C GLU A 36 10.62 37.40 -20.72
N LEU A 37 10.40 36.32 -21.49
CA LEU A 37 10.72 34.95 -21.06
C LEU A 37 12.23 34.69 -20.93
N ALA A 38 13.06 35.31 -21.78
CA ALA A 38 14.52 35.19 -21.66
C ALA A 38 15.04 35.93 -20.43
N ASP A 39 14.53 37.15 -20.20
CA ASP A 39 14.86 37.97 -19.03
C ASP A 39 14.35 37.30 -17.75
N GLY A 40 13.12 36.75 -17.78
CA GLY A 40 12.54 35.98 -16.68
C GLY A 40 13.29 34.67 -16.40
N ARG A 41 13.86 33.99 -17.40
CA ARG A 41 14.76 32.84 -17.17
C ARG A 41 16.10 33.24 -16.57
N ALA A 42 16.62 34.43 -16.90
CA ALA A 42 17.83 34.96 -16.29
C ALA A 42 17.60 35.42 -14.84
N GLN A 43 16.37 35.85 -14.51
CA GLN A 43 15.96 36.29 -13.17
C GLN A 43 15.34 35.17 -12.32
N ALA A 44 14.90 34.07 -12.93
CA ALA A 44 14.49 32.87 -12.23
C ALA A 44 15.67 32.45 -11.35
N ALA A 45 15.45 32.57 -10.04
CA ALA A 45 16.46 32.43 -9.01
C ALA A 45 17.34 31.21 -9.34
N THR A 46 18.61 31.48 -9.57
CA THR A 46 19.63 30.45 -9.46
C THR A 46 19.49 29.92 -8.05
N VAL A 47 18.87 28.74 -7.91
CA VAL A 47 18.97 27.96 -6.69
C VAL A 47 20.47 27.93 -6.39
N PRO A 48 20.92 28.45 -5.23
CA PRO A 48 22.34 28.41 -4.91
C PRO A 48 22.78 26.98 -5.12
N ALA A 49 23.73 26.78 -6.04
CA ALA A 49 24.32 25.46 -6.21
C ALA A 49 24.84 25.11 -4.82
N GLN A 50 24.17 24.14 -4.18
CA GLN A 50 24.50 23.69 -2.84
C GLN A 50 26.01 23.42 -2.87
N SER A 51 26.76 24.21 -2.10
CA SER A 51 28.22 24.13 -2.07
C SER A 51 28.57 22.67 -1.82
N ARG A 52 29.08 22.00 -2.84
CA ARG A 52 29.41 20.56 -2.80
C ARG A 52 30.55 20.26 -1.81
N ASN A 53 31.06 21.29 -1.12
CA ASN A 53 32.10 21.21 -0.11
C ASN A 53 31.58 20.92 1.31
N ASP A 54 30.27 21.09 1.58
CA ASP A 54 29.61 20.67 2.84
C ASP A 54 28.55 19.58 2.58
N ALA A 55 28.71 18.80 1.51
CA ALA A 55 27.88 17.62 1.32
C ALA A 55 28.31 16.58 2.37
N THR A 56 27.63 16.56 3.52
CA THR A 56 27.74 15.47 4.51
C THR A 56 27.70 14.17 3.72
N PRO A 57 28.79 13.38 3.70
CA PRO A 57 28.87 12.23 2.82
C PRO A 57 27.71 11.29 3.16
N ALA A 58 27.04 10.77 2.15
CA ALA A 58 25.82 9.98 2.34
C ALA A 58 26.02 8.76 3.27
N SER A 59 27.27 8.33 3.49
CA SER A 59 27.64 7.35 4.50
C SER A 59 27.42 7.82 5.94
N GLU A 60 27.72 9.08 6.26
CA GLU A 60 27.49 9.66 7.58
C GLU A 60 26.00 9.82 7.86
N ILE A 61 25.21 10.23 6.87
CA ILE A 61 23.75 10.29 6.98
C ILE A 61 23.17 8.89 7.23
N ARG A 62 23.62 7.88 6.46
CA ARG A 62 23.17 6.49 6.67
C ARG A 62 23.56 5.94 8.03
N ALA A 63 24.77 6.27 8.53
CA ALA A 63 25.22 5.86 9.84
C ALA A 63 24.37 6.50 10.96
N ALA A 64 24.14 7.81 10.89
CA ALA A 64 23.31 8.53 11.86
C ALA A 64 21.86 8.03 11.88
N VAL A 65 21.28 7.74 10.71
CA VAL A 65 19.92 7.19 10.62
C VAL A 65 19.86 5.76 11.16
N ALA A 66 20.87 4.92 10.88
CA ALA A 66 20.93 3.56 11.41
C ALA A 66 21.08 3.54 12.94
N GLU A 67 21.88 4.44 13.49
CA GLU A 67 22.04 4.63 14.94
C GLU A 67 20.72 5.09 15.59
N ALA A 68 20.07 6.12 15.04
CA ALA A 68 18.79 6.60 15.54
C ALA A 68 17.69 5.52 15.51
N LEU A 69 17.63 4.72 14.44
CA LEU A 69 16.67 3.60 14.35
C LEU A 69 16.99 2.46 15.33
N ALA A 70 18.27 2.22 15.63
CA ALA A 70 18.67 1.23 16.61
C ALA A 70 18.28 1.66 18.04
N GLU A 71 18.48 2.94 18.38
CA GLU A 71 18.05 3.52 19.66
C GLU A 71 16.51 3.47 19.82
N GLU A 72 15.76 3.78 18.76
CA GLU A 72 14.28 3.68 18.78
C GLU A 72 13.83 2.23 19.01
N ARG A 73 14.40 1.27 18.26
CA ARG A 73 14.09 -0.15 18.42
C ARG A 73 14.43 -0.65 19.83
N GLU A 74 15.55 -0.22 20.40
CA GLU A 74 15.92 -0.61 21.76
C GLU A 74 14.92 -0.09 22.80
N ARG A 75 14.39 1.13 22.59
CA ARG A 75 13.32 1.69 23.42
C ARG A 75 12.04 0.88 23.30
N GLU A 76 11.59 0.55 22.09
CA GLU A 76 10.42 -0.30 21.87
C GLU A 76 10.59 -1.68 22.51
N LEU A 77 11.77 -2.29 22.39
CA LEU A 77 12.07 -3.59 23.01
C LEU A 77 12.11 -3.49 24.54
N ALA A 78 12.56 -2.37 25.11
CA ALA A 78 12.54 -2.13 26.55
C ALA A 78 11.11 -1.98 27.07
N GLU A 79 10.25 -1.23 26.36
CA GLU A 79 8.83 -1.11 26.69
C GLU A 79 8.11 -2.46 26.59
N ALA A 80 8.38 -3.24 25.54
CA ALA A 80 7.83 -4.58 25.40
C ALA A 80 8.27 -5.49 26.55
N ARG A 81 9.56 -5.48 26.94
CA ARG A 81 10.06 -6.23 28.09
C ARG A 81 9.39 -5.80 29.40
N ALA A 82 9.20 -4.50 29.61
CA ALA A 82 8.53 -3.99 30.80
C ALA A 82 7.04 -4.38 30.85
N PHE A 83 6.36 -4.34 29.70
CA PHE A 83 4.98 -4.81 29.57
C PHE A 83 4.85 -6.29 29.93
N TRP A 84 5.71 -7.15 29.36
CA TRP A 84 5.71 -8.58 29.66
C TRP A 84 6.08 -8.89 31.10
N ALA A 85 7.07 -8.20 31.67
CA ALA A 85 7.41 -8.35 33.09
C ALA A 85 6.25 -7.95 34.01
N THR A 86 5.46 -6.93 33.63
CA THR A 86 4.27 -6.53 34.39
C THR A 86 3.16 -7.58 34.30
N GLN A 87 2.99 -8.20 33.13
CA GLN A 87 2.03 -9.30 32.95
C GLN A 87 2.46 -10.55 33.71
N GLU A 88 3.72 -10.95 33.63
CA GLU A 88 4.25 -12.09 34.39
C GLU A 88 4.13 -11.87 35.90
N ALA A 89 4.33 -10.65 36.39
CA ALA A 89 4.10 -10.31 37.80
C ALA A 89 2.62 -10.41 38.21
N ARG A 90 1.67 -10.09 37.31
CA ARG A 90 0.23 -10.29 37.55
C ARG A 90 -0.13 -11.77 37.52
N ASP A 91 0.34 -12.52 36.53
CA ASP A 91 0.10 -13.96 36.43
C ASP A 91 0.69 -14.71 37.63
N ALA A 92 1.87 -14.30 38.13
CA ALA A 92 2.47 -14.85 39.34
C ALA A 92 1.72 -14.48 40.63
N ALA A 93 1.04 -13.32 40.67
CA ALA A 93 0.21 -12.90 41.79
C ALA A 93 -1.16 -13.60 41.79
N ASP A 94 -1.72 -13.85 40.61
CA ASP A 94 -2.99 -14.55 40.41
C ASP A 94 -2.83 -16.08 40.42
N ALA A 95 -1.60 -16.59 40.34
CA ALA A 95 -1.31 -18.01 40.54
C ALA A 95 -1.71 -18.44 41.97
N PRO A 96 -2.66 -19.37 42.14
CA PRO A 96 -3.04 -19.85 43.46
C PRO A 96 -1.81 -20.49 44.11
N SER A 97 -1.43 -19.93 45.27
CA SER A 97 -0.21 -20.30 45.99
C SER A 97 -0.25 -21.79 46.39
N LEU A 98 0.33 -22.66 45.56
CA LEU A 98 0.45 -24.10 45.83
C LEU A 98 1.33 -24.43 47.06
N LEU A 99 1.99 -23.42 47.63
CA LEU A 99 2.78 -23.52 48.87
C LEU A 99 2.17 -22.74 50.04
N GLY A 100 0.99 -22.14 49.88
CA GLY A 100 0.23 -21.45 50.93
C GLY A 100 -0.88 -22.29 51.57
N GLY A 101 -1.25 -23.43 50.94
CA GLY A 101 -2.34 -24.30 51.38
C GLY A 101 -2.12 -25.07 52.69
N LEU A 102 -0.94 -24.96 53.32
CA LEU A 102 -0.60 -25.69 54.55
C LEU A 102 -0.50 -24.84 55.83
N ALA A 103 -0.65 -23.51 55.75
CA ALA A 103 -0.38 -22.62 56.89
C ALA A 103 -1.55 -21.71 57.30
N GLY A 104 -2.76 -21.93 56.79
CA GLY A 104 -3.88 -21.02 57.06
C GLY A 104 -5.25 -21.65 56.87
N ILE A 105 -5.54 -22.73 57.57
CA ILE A 105 -6.92 -23.21 57.68
C ILE A 105 -7.52 -22.65 58.98
N GLY A 106 -8.02 -21.43 58.85
CA GLY A 106 -9.09 -20.94 59.71
C GLY A 106 -10.33 -21.81 59.50
N GLU A 107 -11.06 -22.02 60.60
CA GLU A 107 -11.97 -23.14 60.86
C GLU A 107 -13.28 -23.17 60.04
N ASP A 108 -13.41 -22.38 58.95
CA ASP A 108 -14.69 -22.21 58.23
C ASP A 108 -14.59 -22.29 56.68
N ALA A 109 -13.55 -22.91 56.12
CA ALA A 109 -13.58 -23.32 54.71
C ALA A 109 -14.21 -24.71 54.58
N PRO A 110 -15.24 -24.93 53.73
CA PRO A 110 -15.80 -26.26 53.54
C PRO A 110 -14.72 -27.16 52.93
N PHE A 111 -14.07 -27.93 53.80
CA PHE A 111 -13.18 -29.00 53.43
C PHE A 111 -13.96 -29.98 52.56
N PHE A 112 -13.68 -29.97 51.27
CA PHE A 112 -14.15 -31.02 50.40
C PHE A 112 -13.29 -32.26 50.67
N MET A 113 -13.68 -33.04 51.69
CA MET A 113 -13.22 -34.41 51.82
C MET A 113 -14.03 -35.25 50.83
N PRO A 114 -13.39 -35.86 49.83
CA PRO A 114 -14.05 -36.84 48.97
C PRO A 114 -14.70 -37.90 49.85
N ARG A 115 -15.98 -38.16 49.62
CA ARG A 115 -16.71 -39.19 50.35
C ARG A 115 -16.24 -40.53 49.82
N GLN A 116 -16.29 -41.61 50.60
CA GLN A 116 -15.95 -42.96 50.11
C GLN A 116 -16.73 -43.37 48.84
N ALA A 117 -17.89 -42.76 48.58
CA ALA A 117 -18.63 -42.95 47.34
C ALA A 117 -17.93 -42.38 46.09
N ASP A 118 -17.04 -41.40 46.24
CA ASP A 118 -16.27 -40.78 45.14
C ASP A 118 -15.10 -41.66 44.68
N PHE A 119 -14.75 -42.71 45.45
CA PHE A 119 -13.77 -43.73 45.08
C PHE A 119 -14.40 -44.99 44.46
N ALA A 120 -15.73 -45.11 44.48
CA ALA A 120 -16.43 -46.22 43.83
C ALA A 120 -16.37 -46.06 42.31
N GLY A 121 -15.35 -46.68 41.70
CA GLY A 121 -15.03 -46.56 40.27
C GLY A 121 -13.53 -46.54 39.99
N LEU A 122 -12.70 -46.22 40.99
CA LEU A 122 -11.23 -46.28 40.90
C LEU A 122 -10.67 -47.69 41.19
N GLU A 123 -11.46 -48.58 41.80
CA GLU A 123 -11.10 -50.00 42.02
C GLU A 123 -10.96 -50.79 40.70
N ALA A 124 -11.50 -50.26 39.59
CA ALA A 124 -11.27 -50.80 38.25
C ALA A 124 -9.91 -50.39 37.66
N MET A 125 -9.25 -49.35 38.20
CA MET A 125 -7.94 -48.87 37.72
C MET A 125 -6.75 -49.50 38.47
N ASP A 126 -7.00 -50.21 39.58
CA ASP A 126 -5.92 -50.83 40.38
C ASP A 126 -5.42 -52.15 39.76
N LEU A 127 -6.17 -52.73 38.81
CA LEU A 127 -5.71 -53.85 37.96
C LEU A 127 -4.94 -53.38 36.72
N ASP A 128 -5.19 -52.16 36.23
CA ASP A 128 -4.52 -51.58 35.05
C ASP A 128 -3.23 -50.84 35.43
N ALA A 129 -3.06 -50.42 36.68
CA ALA A 129 -1.86 -49.70 37.14
C ALA A 129 -0.59 -50.59 37.14
N THR A 130 -0.75 -51.91 37.33
CA THR A 130 0.37 -52.85 37.24
C THR A 130 0.74 -53.20 35.81
N GLU A 131 -0.23 -53.30 34.89
CA GLU A 131 0.04 -53.48 33.45
C GLU A 131 0.62 -52.20 32.82
N ALA A 132 0.12 -51.02 33.19
CA ALA A 132 0.65 -49.74 32.71
C ALA A 132 2.09 -49.45 33.16
N LEU A 133 2.52 -49.99 34.31
CA LEU A 133 3.90 -49.87 34.77
C LEU A 133 4.84 -50.81 34.02
N GLU A 134 4.39 -52.04 33.68
CA GLU A 134 5.12 -52.94 32.77
C GLU A 134 5.25 -52.35 31.36
N GLU A 135 4.17 -51.75 30.83
CA GLU A 135 4.13 -51.11 29.50
C GLU A 135 5.03 -49.87 29.41
N LEU A 136 5.12 -49.07 30.48
CA LEU A 136 6.08 -47.95 30.59
C LEU A 136 7.55 -48.40 30.63
N THR A 137 7.81 -49.60 31.15
CA THR A 137 9.16 -50.17 31.22
C THR A 137 9.61 -50.71 29.86
N GLU A 138 8.70 -51.33 29.10
CA GLU A 138 8.94 -51.75 27.71
C GLU A 138 9.08 -50.56 26.74
N LEU A 139 8.31 -49.47 26.96
CA LEU A 139 8.46 -48.22 26.21
C LEU A 139 9.83 -47.56 26.43
N ALA A 140 10.36 -47.60 27.65
CA ALA A 140 11.70 -47.06 27.94
C ALA A 140 12.82 -47.85 27.24
N GLU A 141 12.70 -49.18 27.13
CA GLU A 141 13.65 -50.03 26.38
C GLU A 141 13.57 -49.84 24.86
N LEU A 142 12.39 -49.51 24.31
CA LEU A 142 12.20 -49.18 22.88
C LEU A 142 12.72 -47.78 22.52
N THR A 143 12.76 -46.85 23.48
CA THR A 143 13.19 -45.46 23.25
C THR A 143 14.70 -45.34 23.07
N GLU A 144 15.51 -46.29 23.56
CA GLU A 144 16.96 -46.34 23.30
C GLU A 144 17.33 -46.86 21.89
N LEU A 145 16.37 -47.36 21.10
CA LEU A 145 16.61 -47.99 19.79
C LEU A 145 15.96 -47.27 18.58
N ALA A 146 15.24 -46.16 18.79
CA ALA A 146 14.53 -45.42 17.75
C ALA A 146 14.90 -43.93 17.71
N ASP A 147 16.20 -43.64 17.56
CA ASP A 147 16.58 -42.50 16.72
C ASP A 147 16.35 -42.94 15.27
N ILE A 148 15.69 -42.09 14.47
CA ILE A 148 15.40 -42.22 13.02
C ILE A 148 13.99 -42.78 12.66
N THR A 149 13.13 -41.85 12.21
CA THR A 149 11.97 -42.00 11.28
C THR A 149 10.57 -41.98 11.90
N GLU A 150 9.82 -40.91 11.55
CA GLU A 150 8.35 -40.81 11.44
C GLU A 150 7.48 -40.88 12.72
N LEU A 151 7.10 -39.71 13.23
CA LEU A 151 5.91 -39.54 14.09
C LEU A 151 4.65 -39.46 13.20
N PRO A 152 3.60 -40.26 13.45
CA PRO A 152 2.35 -40.16 12.71
C PRO A 152 1.50 -38.99 13.20
N GLU A 153 0.89 -38.31 12.24
CA GLU A 153 -0.04 -37.19 12.39
C GLU A 153 -1.18 -37.52 13.37
N ILE A 154 -1.35 -36.68 14.39
CA ILE A 154 -2.58 -36.63 15.17
C ILE A 154 -3.46 -35.52 14.57
N ALA A 155 -4.70 -35.91 14.23
CA ALA A 155 -5.83 -35.13 13.73
C ALA A 155 -6.02 -35.11 12.20
N GLU A 156 -6.62 -36.19 11.68
CA GLU A 156 -7.50 -36.15 10.50
C GLU A 156 -8.63 -35.14 10.75
N PHE A 157 -8.37 -33.88 10.41
CA PHE A 157 -9.44 -33.00 9.94
C PHE A 157 -9.84 -33.52 8.56
N ALA A 158 -11.14 -33.72 8.34
CA ALA A 158 -11.72 -34.11 7.05
C ALA A 158 -10.95 -33.45 5.90
N GLU A 159 -10.35 -34.26 5.03
CA GLU A 159 -9.45 -33.83 3.97
C GLU A 159 -9.92 -32.51 3.33
N ASP A 160 -9.27 -31.41 3.71
CA ASP A 160 -9.61 -30.10 3.16
C ASP A 160 -9.42 -30.19 1.64
N SER A 161 -10.46 -29.83 0.88
CA SER A 161 -10.41 -29.82 -0.58
C SER A 161 -9.12 -29.16 -1.07
N PRO A 162 -8.47 -29.68 -2.14
CA PRO A 162 -7.17 -29.18 -2.62
C PRO A 162 -7.18 -27.68 -2.92
N GLU A 163 -8.33 -27.09 -3.27
CA GLU A 163 -8.49 -25.65 -3.44
C GLU A 163 -8.39 -24.86 -2.12
N LEU A 164 -8.91 -25.42 -1.02
CA LEU A 164 -8.89 -24.80 0.30
C LEU A 164 -7.50 -24.90 0.94
N ALA A 165 -6.82 -26.04 0.77
CA ALA A 165 -5.41 -26.18 1.11
C ALA A 165 -4.52 -25.23 0.30
N ALA A 166 -4.77 -25.09 -1.02
CA ALA A 166 -4.06 -24.13 -1.86
C ALA A 166 -4.36 -22.67 -1.47
N ALA A 167 -5.59 -22.35 -1.07
CA ALA A 167 -5.95 -21.01 -0.59
C ALA A 167 -5.26 -20.67 0.74
N ARG A 168 -5.17 -21.62 1.68
CA ARG A 168 -4.43 -21.44 2.94
C ARG A 168 -2.95 -21.22 2.71
N ARG A 169 -2.33 -21.94 1.76
CA ARG A 169 -0.92 -21.74 1.34
C ARG A 169 -0.66 -20.38 0.70
N ARG A 170 -1.70 -19.70 0.20
CA ARG A 170 -1.61 -18.34 -0.38
C ARG A 170 -1.78 -17.23 0.65
N HIS A 171 -2.08 -17.56 1.91
CA HIS A 171 -2.24 -16.54 2.94
C HIS A 171 -0.86 -16.04 3.42
N PRO A 172 -0.65 -14.73 3.59
CA PRO A 172 0.65 -14.18 4.00
C PRO A 172 1.22 -14.70 5.32
N SER A 173 0.38 -15.27 6.17
CA SER A 173 0.80 -15.88 7.44
C SER A 173 1.20 -17.35 7.31
N HIS A 174 1.11 -17.94 6.13
CA HIS A 174 1.49 -19.34 5.90
C HIS A 174 3.01 -19.44 5.73
N PRO A 175 3.69 -20.42 6.36
CA PRO A 175 5.16 -20.55 6.30
C PRO A 175 5.71 -20.71 4.87
N ASP A 176 4.96 -21.38 4.00
CA ASP A 176 5.31 -21.55 2.58
C ASP A 176 4.91 -20.38 1.67
N PHE A 177 4.40 -19.28 2.22
CA PHE A 177 4.03 -18.11 1.43
C PHE A 177 5.29 -17.43 0.88
N VAL A 178 5.52 -17.60 -0.42
CA VAL A 178 6.51 -16.81 -1.15
C VAL A 178 5.75 -15.69 -1.87
N PRO A 179 5.98 -14.41 -1.50
CA PRO A 179 5.40 -13.30 -2.24
C PRO A 179 5.76 -13.43 -3.72
N VAL A 180 4.75 -13.42 -4.60
CA VAL A 180 5.01 -13.37 -6.04
C VAL A 180 5.71 -12.06 -6.32
N GLN A 181 7.02 -12.11 -6.53
CA GLN A 181 7.80 -10.96 -6.97
C GLN A 181 7.54 -10.74 -8.46
N THR A 182 6.45 -10.06 -8.78
CA THR A 182 6.35 -9.41 -10.09
C THR A 182 7.45 -8.34 -10.15
N PRO A 183 8.27 -8.32 -11.20
CA PRO A 183 9.34 -7.33 -11.31
C PRO A 183 8.72 -5.92 -11.36
N VAL A 184 8.84 -5.17 -10.26
CA VAL A 184 8.26 -3.82 -10.11
C VAL A 184 8.64 -2.86 -11.24
N VAL A 185 9.80 -3.10 -11.88
CA VAL A 185 10.27 -2.33 -13.04
C VAL A 185 9.36 -2.51 -14.26
N THR A 186 8.83 -3.71 -14.51
CA THR A 186 7.94 -3.95 -15.66
C THR A 186 6.57 -3.30 -15.47
N ASP A 187 6.11 -3.17 -14.22
CA ASP A 187 4.82 -2.55 -13.91
C ASP A 187 4.86 -1.03 -14.12
N HIS A 188 5.99 -0.38 -13.84
CA HIS A 188 6.16 1.06 -14.07
C HIS A 188 6.15 1.40 -15.56
N GLU A 189 7.00 0.75 -16.36
CA GLU A 189 7.06 0.96 -17.82
C GLU A 189 5.72 0.66 -18.48
N ARG A 190 5.07 -0.44 -18.07
CA ARG A 190 3.74 -0.80 -18.55
C ARG A 190 2.70 0.27 -18.22
N THR A 191 2.71 0.81 -17.00
CA THR A 191 1.79 1.87 -16.58
C THR A 191 2.04 3.14 -17.38
N VAL A 192 3.30 3.54 -17.59
CA VAL A 192 3.65 4.73 -18.39
C VAL A 192 3.17 4.58 -19.83
N ASN A 193 3.49 3.46 -20.49
CA ASN A 193 3.04 3.20 -21.86
C ASN A 193 1.50 3.23 -21.95
N ARG A 194 0.82 2.68 -20.94
CA ARG A 194 -0.64 2.68 -20.92
C ARG A 194 -1.25 4.07 -20.75
N LEU A 195 -0.63 4.92 -19.92
CA LEU A 195 -1.03 6.31 -19.76
C LEU A 195 -0.83 7.11 -21.06
N GLU A 196 0.26 6.86 -21.78
CA GLU A 196 0.51 7.46 -23.11
C GLU A 196 -0.55 7.00 -24.13
N GLU A 197 -0.84 5.70 -24.19
CA GLU A 197 -1.89 5.17 -25.08
C GLU A 197 -3.27 5.77 -24.79
N LEU A 198 -3.66 5.88 -23.51
CA LEU A 198 -4.92 6.51 -23.10
C LEU A 198 -4.98 7.99 -23.50
N ALA A 199 -3.86 8.71 -23.39
CA ALA A 199 -3.77 10.12 -23.77
C ALA A 199 -3.82 10.31 -25.30
N ASP A 200 -3.09 9.49 -26.05
CA ASP A 200 -3.06 9.55 -27.52
C ASP A 200 -4.40 9.19 -28.15
N SER A 201 -5.04 8.13 -27.62
CA SER A 201 -6.37 7.71 -28.04
C SER A 201 -7.48 8.65 -27.59
N ARG A 202 -7.20 9.54 -26.63
CA ARG A 202 -8.20 10.35 -25.92
C ARG A 202 -9.37 9.51 -25.41
N THR A 203 -9.05 8.37 -24.80
CA THR A 203 -10.10 7.48 -24.28
C THR A 203 -10.89 8.21 -23.19
N GLU A 204 -12.21 8.18 -23.32
CA GLU A 204 -13.13 8.85 -22.40
C GLU A 204 -13.16 8.14 -21.04
N LEU A 205 -13.22 8.96 -20.00
CA LEU A 205 -13.48 8.51 -18.64
C LEU A 205 -14.96 8.18 -18.50
N SER A 206 -15.25 7.04 -17.88
CA SER A 206 -16.60 6.50 -17.72
C SER A 206 -17.06 6.49 -16.26
N ASP A 207 -16.14 6.31 -15.32
CA ASP A 207 -16.45 6.29 -13.88
C ASP A 207 -15.24 6.77 -13.06
N VAL A 208 -15.52 7.44 -11.94
CA VAL A 208 -14.51 7.85 -10.96
C VAL A 208 -15.04 7.56 -9.57
N ARG A 209 -14.28 6.78 -8.81
CA ARG A 209 -14.59 6.37 -7.44
C ARG A 209 -13.49 6.85 -6.51
N PRO A 210 -13.66 8.04 -5.89
CA PRO A 210 -12.72 8.54 -4.90
C PRO A 210 -12.71 7.65 -3.66
N GLY A 211 -11.52 7.31 -3.17
CA GLY A 211 -11.34 6.54 -1.95
C GLY A 211 -11.68 7.35 -0.70
N PRO A 212 -12.03 6.67 0.41
CA PRO A 212 -12.12 7.34 1.70
C PRO A 212 -10.76 7.96 2.03
N LEU A 213 -10.78 9.23 2.41
CA LEU A 213 -9.59 10.01 2.77
C LEU A 213 -8.50 10.10 1.67
N GLY A 214 -8.84 9.88 0.39
CA GLY A 214 -7.88 9.93 -0.72
C GLY A 214 -6.85 8.79 -0.72
N THR A 215 -7.16 7.67 -0.07
CA THR A 215 -6.24 6.52 0.03
C THR A 215 -6.10 5.76 -1.28
N LEU A 216 -7.20 5.57 -1.99
CA LEU A 216 -7.24 4.86 -3.26
C LEU A 216 -8.37 5.40 -4.14
N ASP A 217 -8.01 6.11 -5.19
CA ASP A 217 -8.97 6.58 -6.18
C ASP A 217 -8.95 5.64 -7.39
N VAL A 218 -10.12 5.25 -7.88
CA VAL A 218 -10.27 4.35 -9.03
C VAL A 218 -10.94 5.10 -10.19
N TYR A 219 -10.29 5.07 -11.35
CA TYR A 219 -10.75 5.72 -12.58
C TYR A 219 -10.97 4.65 -13.65
N VAL A 220 -12.15 4.62 -14.26
CA VAL A 220 -12.51 3.64 -15.28
C VAL A 220 -12.68 4.33 -16.61
N PHE A 221 -11.98 3.87 -17.63
CA PHE A 221 -12.05 4.37 -19.00
C PHE A 221 -13.02 3.54 -19.85
N ALA A 222 -13.53 4.14 -20.92
CA ALA A 222 -14.50 3.52 -21.81
C ALA A 222 -13.97 2.25 -22.52
N ASP A 223 -12.65 2.10 -22.64
CA ASP A 223 -12.00 0.91 -23.19
C ASP A 223 -11.84 -0.24 -22.17
N GLY A 224 -12.38 -0.06 -20.95
CA GLY A 224 -12.29 -1.01 -19.85
C GLY A 224 -11.04 -0.84 -18.97
N THR A 225 -10.12 0.06 -19.33
CA THR A 225 -8.93 0.31 -18.52
C THR A 225 -9.30 0.91 -17.18
N THR A 226 -8.66 0.44 -16.12
CA THR A 226 -8.81 0.96 -14.76
C THR A 226 -7.47 1.53 -14.27
N LEU A 227 -7.49 2.77 -13.76
CA LEU A 227 -6.37 3.37 -13.06
C LEU A 227 -6.67 3.43 -11.58
N CYS A 228 -5.81 2.80 -10.79
CA CYS A 228 -5.80 2.87 -9.33
C CYS A 228 -4.71 3.86 -8.90
N MET A 229 -5.07 4.89 -8.14
CA MET A 229 -4.16 5.96 -7.72
C MET A 229 -4.07 6.05 -6.18
N THR A 230 -2.85 6.13 -5.65
CA THR A 230 -2.58 6.20 -4.20
C THR A 230 -1.38 7.09 -3.89
N PRO A 231 -1.47 8.01 -2.91
CA PRO A 231 -2.70 8.65 -2.45
C PRO A 231 -3.27 9.52 -3.59
N GLY A 232 -4.59 9.56 -3.69
CA GLY A 232 -5.30 10.39 -4.67
C GLY A 232 -5.70 11.76 -4.10
N HIS A 233 -6.01 12.71 -4.98
CA HIS A 233 -6.47 14.05 -4.59
C HIS A 233 -8.00 14.11 -4.61
N ARG A 234 -8.61 13.95 -3.43
CA ARG A 234 -10.06 13.81 -3.28
C ARG A 234 -10.88 14.89 -3.97
N GLU A 235 -10.56 16.17 -3.76
CA GLU A 235 -11.29 17.29 -4.38
C GLU A 235 -11.26 17.18 -5.91
N THR A 236 -10.12 16.76 -6.45
CA THR A 236 -9.95 16.60 -7.89
C THR A 236 -10.74 15.41 -8.43
N ALA A 237 -10.70 14.28 -7.73
CA ALA A 237 -11.49 13.10 -8.07
C ALA A 237 -13.00 13.40 -7.99
N GLU A 238 -13.44 14.17 -7.00
CA GLU A 238 -14.84 14.61 -6.86
C GLU A 238 -15.27 15.56 -7.98
N ARG A 239 -14.38 16.47 -8.42
CA ARG A 239 -14.64 17.35 -9.57
C ARG A 239 -14.82 16.54 -10.86
N LEU A 240 -13.95 15.57 -11.13
CA LEU A 240 -14.08 14.69 -12.29
C LEU A 240 -15.34 13.82 -12.22
N ALA A 241 -15.65 13.26 -11.05
CA ALA A 241 -16.89 12.52 -10.83
C ALA A 241 -18.15 13.38 -11.03
N THR A 242 -18.08 14.68 -10.68
CA THR A 242 -19.19 15.62 -10.90
C THR A 242 -19.34 15.96 -12.38
N SER A 243 -18.24 16.25 -13.08
CA SER A 243 -18.21 16.46 -14.53
C SER A 243 -18.83 15.28 -15.29
N LEU A 244 -18.51 14.03 -14.90
CA LEU A 244 -19.15 12.83 -15.45
C LEU A 244 -20.67 12.79 -15.21
N ARG A 245 -21.12 13.15 -14.00
CA ARG A 245 -22.56 13.20 -13.68
C ARG A 245 -23.29 14.29 -14.45
N ASP A 246 -22.60 15.38 -14.78
CA ASP A 246 -23.13 16.48 -15.59
C ASP A 246 -23.15 16.16 -17.10
N GLY A 247 -22.71 14.96 -17.49
CA GLY A 247 -22.72 14.46 -18.87
C GLY A 247 -21.50 14.89 -19.70
N GLU A 248 -20.44 15.40 -19.05
CA GLU A 248 -19.17 15.59 -19.72
C GLU A 248 -18.38 14.28 -19.76
N HIS A 249 -17.46 14.18 -20.72
CA HIS A 249 -16.57 13.03 -20.90
C HIS A 249 -15.11 13.47 -20.79
N PRO A 250 -14.57 13.58 -19.56
CA PRO A 250 -13.15 13.84 -19.33
C PRO A 250 -12.25 12.84 -20.06
N VAL A 251 -11.17 13.31 -20.65
CA VAL A 251 -10.12 12.46 -21.23
C VAL A 251 -8.79 12.75 -20.55
N LEU A 252 -7.92 11.73 -20.49
CA LEU A 252 -6.53 11.95 -20.11
C LEU A 252 -5.84 12.73 -21.25
N LEU A 253 -5.22 13.86 -20.92
CA LEU A 253 -4.46 14.67 -21.88
C LEU A 253 -2.97 14.37 -21.85
N GLY A 254 -2.49 13.77 -20.76
CA GLY A 254 -1.12 13.36 -20.60
C GLY A 254 -0.81 12.99 -19.16
N GLY A 255 0.16 12.10 -19.01
CA GLY A 255 0.74 11.73 -17.72
C GLY A 255 2.26 11.83 -17.78
N SER A 256 2.89 12.23 -16.69
CA SER A 256 4.34 12.14 -16.52
C SER A 256 4.65 11.46 -15.20
N GLY A 257 5.67 10.60 -15.19
CA GLY A 257 6.15 9.91 -14.00
C GLY A 257 7.60 10.28 -13.69
N VAL A 258 7.92 10.55 -12.43
CA VAL A 258 9.29 10.76 -11.95
C VAL A 258 9.47 10.01 -10.63
N SER A 259 10.43 9.08 -10.59
CA SER A 259 10.79 8.33 -9.36
C SER A 259 9.58 7.67 -8.67
N GLY A 260 8.63 7.15 -9.46
CA GLY A 260 7.43 6.47 -8.96
C GLY A 260 6.21 7.37 -8.76
N ALA A 261 6.39 8.69 -8.57
CA ALA A 261 5.29 9.64 -8.50
C ALA A 261 4.79 10.02 -9.91
N TYR A 262 3.50 10.33 -10.02
CA TYR A 262 2.82 10.66 -11.27
C TYR A 262 2.10 12.00 -11.19
N ALA A 263 2.17 12.75 -12.29
CA ALA A 263 1.36 13.93 -12.54
C ALA A 263 0.49 13.67 -13.78
N LEU A 264 -0.84 13.66 -13.59
CA LEU A 264 -1.82 13.39 -14.64
C LEU A 264 -2.66 14.64 -14.92
N THR A 265 -2.93 14.89 -16.20
CA THR A 265 -3.77 16.00 -16.64
C THR A 265 -5.02 15.47 -17.32
N PHE A 266 -6.18 15.84 -16.80
CA PHE A 266 -7.49 15.52 -17.38
C PHE A 266 -8.15 16.76 -17.95
N SER A 267 -8.90 16.61 -19.04
CA SER A 267 -9.84 17.64 -19.48
C SER A 267 -11.08 17.62 -18.58
N CYS A 268 -11.55 18.76 -18.12
CA CYS A 268 -12.79 18.89 -17.36
C CYS A 268 -13.58 20.07 -17.95
N GLY A 269 -14.43 19.78 -18.94
CA GLY A 269 -15.15 20.81 -19.69
C GLY A 269 -14.20 21.79 -20.38
N ARG A 270 -14.19 23.05 -19.92
CA ARG A 270 -13.32 24.13 -20.45
C ARG A 270 -12.01 24.30 -19.68
N GLU A 271 -11.86 23.60 -18.56
CA GLU A 271 -10.69 23.68 -17.69
C GLU A 271 -9.89 22.38 -17.74
N ASN A 272 -8.65 22.45 -17.29
CA ASN A 272 -7.82 21.27 -17.09
C ASN A 272 -7.68 21.02 -15.60
N VAL A 273 -7.70 19.74 -15.28
CA VAL A 273 -7.63 19.23 -13.93
C VAL A 273 -6.33 18.44 -13.78
N TYR A 274 -5.58 18.71 -12.70
CA TYR A 274 -4.29 18.10 -12.45
C TYR A 274 -4.36 17.22 -11.20
N ILE A 275 -3.83 16.01 -11.30
CA ILE A 275 -3.75 15.05 -10.19
C ILE A 275 -2.29 14.68 -9.98
N LEU A 276 -1.86 14.74 -8.73
CA LEU A 276 -0.61 14.16 -8.26
C LEU A 276 -0.93 12.87 -7.52
N ALA A 277 -0.19 11.81 -7.81
CA ALA A 277 -0.32 10.51 -7.14
C ALA A 277 1.06 9.90 -6.91
N ASP A 278 1.32 9.34 -5.73
CA ASP A 278 2.60 8.67 -5.45
C ASP A 278 2.73 7.34 -6.19
N ARG A 279 1.60 6.73 -6.54
CA ARG A 279 1.55 5.48 -7.27
C ARG A 279 0.32 5.43 -8.16
N VAL A 280 0.52 5.00 -9.39
CA VAL A 280 -0.54 4.69 -10.35
C VAL A 280 -0.34 3.27 -10.82
N ILE A 281 -1.42 2.51 -10.88
CA ILE A 281 -1.44 1.16 -11.43
C ILE A 281 -2.52 1.13 -12.50
N ALA A 282 -2.14 0.75 -13.73
CA ALA A 282 -3.07 0.52 -14.82
C ALA A 282 -3.39 -0.98 -14.95
N SER A 283 -4.66 -1.34 -14.84
CA SER A 283 -5.16 -2.70 -15.08
C SER A 283 -6.17 -2.69 -16.23
N PHE A 284 -6.24 -3.81 -16.95
CA PHE A 284 -7.07 -4.05 -18.13
C PHE A 284 -7.89 -5.33 -17.95
#